data_AF-A0A1F8WU69-F1
#
_entry.id   AF-A0A1F8WU69-F1
#
_cell.length_a   1.000
_cell.length_b   1.000
_cell.length_c   1.000
_cell.angle_alpha   90.00
_cell.angle_beta   90.00
_cell.angle_gamma   90.00
#
_symmetry.space_group_name_H-M   'P 1'
#
loop_
_entity.id
_entity.type
_entity.pdbx_description
1 polymer ?
#
loop_
_entity_poly.entity_id
_entity_poly.type
_entity_poly.pdbx_seq_one_letter_code
_entity_poly.pdbx_strand_id
1 'polypeptide(L)'
;MKTLKTLGFVPLMLSLVLSTGAFAREYGKSGVMTQPMRQSEAQMMQPRTFALPGPGQVGSGQLGQGEGVYYFGSLTSIDSSTGQFVVNTEVPGLLGPQSADVAFNTSAGTTMSICFKSLNACDTYFTDQDGWKALNNLQSISSLAAAEKRVIVIGNPETSEVVHVQILYGV
;
A
#
# COMPACT_ATOMS: atom_id res chain seq x y z
N MET A 1 45.93 14.00 35.84
CA MET A 1 45.54 13.20 37.02
C MET A 1 44.02 13.01 37.00
N LYS A 2 43.57 11.74 37.09
CA LYS A 2 42.21 11.23 37.44
C LYS A 2 41.08 11.61 36.47
N THR A 3 40.56 10.82 35.52
CA THR A 3 39.99 9.44 35.50
C THR A 3 38.97 9.10 36.60
N LEU A 4 37.70 9.00 36.21
CA LEU A 4 36.59 8.21 36.78
C LEU A 4 35.55 8.11 35.64
N LYS A 5 35.24 7.01 34.94
CA LYS A 5 34.91 5.61 35.28
C LYS A 5 33.63 5.49 36.12
N THR A 6 32.49 5.35 35.45
CA THR A 6 31.29 4.67 35.97
C THR A 6 30.77 3.71 34.91
N LEU A 7 30.85 2.44 35.27
CA LEU A 7 30.40 1.24 34.58
C LEU A 7 28.99 0.87 35.06
N GLY A 8 28.23 0.18 34.20
CA GLY A 8 27.07 -0.65 34.57
C GLY A 8 25.75 0.13 34.63
N PHE A 9 24.63 -0.34 34.10
CA PHE A 9 24.13 -1.71 34.16
C PHE A 9 23.12 -1.94 33.02
N VAL A 10 23.25 -3.06 32.31
CA VAL A 10 22.27 -3.62 31.37
C VAL A 10 21.37 -4.56 32.16
N PRO A 11 20.03 -4.46 32.05
CA PRO A 11 19.16 -5.58 32.32
C PRO A 11 18.63 -6.16 31.00
N LEU A 12 19.21 -7.30 30.62
CA LEU A 12 18.56 -8.33 29.82
C LEU A 12 17.28 -8.75 30.57
N MET A 13 16.11 -8.55 29.97
CA MET A 13 14.93 -9.34 30.32
C MET A 13 14.33 -9.93 29.05
N LEU A 14 14.71 -11.18 28.87
CA LEU A 14 14.18 -12.16 27.95
C LEU A 14 12.82 -12.62 28.51
N SER A 15 11.71 -12.27 27.86
CA SER A 15 10.38 -12.81 28.20
C SER A 15 9.79 -13.49 26.98
N LEU A 16 10.10 -14.77 26.87
CA LEU A 16 9.48 -15.70 25.94
C LEU A 16 8.10 -16.05 26.49
N VAL A 17 7.02 -15.64 25.84
CA VAL A 17 5.68 -16.21 26.06
C VAL A 17 5.09 -16.58 24.71
N LEU A 18 5.29 -17.85 24.36
CA LEU A 18 4.39 -18.59 23.49
C LEU A 18 3.02 -18.68 24.18
N SER A 19 2.00 -18.02 23.63
CA SER A 19 0.62 -18.39 23.89
C SER A 19 -0.11 -18.62 22.57
N THR A 20 0.04 -19.85 22.06
CA THR A 20 -0.99 -20.50 21.27
C THR A 20 -2.28 -20.50 22.10
N GLY A 21 -3.23 -19.65 21.74
CA GLY A 21 -4.57 -19.60 22.30
C GLY A 21 -5.61 -19.86 21.23
N ALA A 22 -5.65 -21.10 20.72
CA ALA A 22 -6.84 -21.61 20.08
C ALA A 22 -7.94 -21.73 21.14
N PHE A 23 -9.00 -20.94 21.01
CA PHE A 23 -10.26 -21.20 21.73
C PHE A 23 -11.35 -21.46 20.70
N ALA A 24 -11.64 -22.74 20.52
CA ALA A 24 -12.89 -23.24 19.99
C ALA A 24 -13.60 -24.03 21.09
N ARG A 25 -14.92 -23.81 21.15
CA ARG A 25 -15.98 -24.60 21.84
C ARG A 25 -16.35 -24.24 23.28
N GLU A 26 -17.50 -23.57 23.40
CA GLU A 26 -18.68 -24.08 24.12
C GLU A 26 -19.85 -24.06 23.10
N TYR A 27 -20.46 -25.18 22.69
CA TYR A 27 -21.37 -26.11 23.37
C TYR A 27 -22.65 -25.47 23.93
N GLY A 28 -23.76 -25.61 23.18
CA GLY A 28 -25.10 -25.38 23.69
C GLY A 28 -26.24 -25.66 22.69
N LYS A 29 -26.73 -26.92 22.69
CA LYS A 29 -28.07 -27.42 22.25
C LYS A 29 -28.50 -27.22 20.79
N SER A 30 -29.31 -28.07 20.17
CA SER A 30 -29.68 -29.49 20.28
C SER A 30 -30.67 -29.70 19.11
N GLY A 31 -30.35 -30.53 18.13
CA GLY A 31 -31.24 -30.81 17.01
C GLY A 31 -30.66 -31.90 16.12
N VAL A 32 -31.08 -33.13 16.36
CA VAL A 32 -30.71 -34.33 15.62
C VAL A 32 -31.36 -34.31 14.24
N MET A 33 -30.55 -34.42 13.18
CA MET A 33 -30.82 -35.31 12.04
C MET A 33 -29.52 -35.52 11.25
N THR A 34 -29.00 -36.73 11.36
CA THR A 34 -27.90 -37.27 10.55
C THR A 34 -28.32 -37.36 9.08
N GLN A 35 -27.58 -36.72 8.19
CA GLN A 35 -27.56 -37.07 6.76
C GLN A 35 -26.15 -37.54 6.36
N PRO A 36 -26.04 -38.60 5.54
CA PRO A 36 -24.77 -39.20 5.16
C PRO A 36 -23.96 -38.28 4.22
N MET A 37 -22.63 -38.37 4.36
CA MET A 37 -21.65 -37.64 3.55
C MET A 37 -21.93 -37.76 2.05
N ARG A 38 -22.16 -36.62 1.40
CA ARG A 38 -21.80 -36.45 -0.01
C ARG A 38 -20.42 -35.81 -0.04
N GLN A 39 -19.45 -36.62 -0.42
CA GLN A 39 -18.08 -36.21 -0.69
C GLN A 39 -18.11 -35.21 -1.84
N SER A 40 -18.09 -33.92 -1.55
CA SER A 40 -17.80 -32.90 -2.56
C SER A 40 -16.35 -33.10 -2.96
N GLU A 41 -16.13 -33.55 -4.20
CA GLU A 41 -14.82 -33.54 -4.83
C GLU A 41 -14.22 -32.14 -4.59
N ALA A 42 -13.17 -32.08 -3.78
CA ALA A 42 -12.31 -30.94 -3.72
C ALA A 42 -11.69 -30.81 -5.11
N GLN A 43 -12.33 -30.03 -5.98
CA GLN A 43 -11.63 -29.40 -7.08
C GLN A 43 -10.52 -28.58 -6.43
N MET A 44 -9.32 -29.17 -6.42
CA MET A 44 -8.08 -28.44 -6.22
C MET A 44 -8.08 -27.35 -7.29
N MET A 45 -8.56 -26.15 -6.94
CA MET A 45 -8.27 -24.96 -7.71
C MET A 45 -6.75 -24.86 -7.71
N GLN A 46 -6.16 -25.22 -8.85
CA GLN A 46 -4.79 -24.87 -9.17
C GLN A 46 -4.59 -23.40 -8.82
N PRO A 47 -3.46 -23.03 -8.19
CA PRO A 47 -3.12 -21.63 -8.02
C PRO A 47 -3.08 -21.02 -9.42
N ARG A 48 -4.09 -20.21 -9.75
CA ARG A 48 -4.02 -19.35 -10.92
C ARG A 48 -2.86 -18.41 -10.65
N THR A 49 -1.72 -18.69 -11.28
CA THR A 49 -0.67 -17.71 -11.48
C THR A 49 -1.31 -16.53 -12.18
N PHE A 50 -1.53 -15.45 -11.44
CA PHE A 50 -1.81 -14.15 -12.03
C PHE A 50 -0.58 -13.80 -12.85
N ALA A 51 -0.68 -13.92 -14.18
CA ALA A 51 0.29 -13.32 -15.06
C ALA A 51 0.22 -11.81 -14.81
N LEU A 52 1.33 -11.25 -14.32
CA LEU A 52 1.55 -9.80 -14.35
C LEU A 52 1.26 -9.34 -15.78
N PRO A 53 0.48 -8.26 -15.98
CA PRO A 53 0.25 -7.74 -17.32
C PRO A 53 1.61 -7.42 -17.94
N GLY A 54 1.84 -7.98 -19.14
CA GLY A 54 3.05 -7.71 -19.91
C GLY A 54 3.17 -6.21 -20.22
N PRO A 55 4.37 -5.75 -20.61
CA PRO A 55 4.57 -4.36 -21.00
C PRO A 55 3.72 -4.09 -22.24
N GLY A 56 2.59 -3.40 -22.08
CA GLY A 56 1.69 -3.09 -23.19
C GLY A 56 0.19 -3.07 -22.88
N GLN A 57 -0.24 -3.34 -21.64
CA GLN A 57 -1.64 -3.11 -21.22
C GLN A 57 -1.68 -2.18 -20.01
N VAL A 58 -1.56 -0.88 -20.27
CA VAL A 58 -1.99 0.16 -19.32
C VAL A 58 -3.34 0.66 -19.81
N GLY A 59 -4.34 -0.22 -19.77
CA GLY A 59 -5.72 0.24 -19.77
C GLY A 59 -6.02 0.78 -18.38
N SER A 60 -6.82 1.83 -18.27
CA SER A 60 -7.55 2.17 -17.05
C SER A 60 -8.49 1.01 -16.69
N GLY A 61 -7.90 -0.06 -16.17
CA GLY A 61 -8.56 -1.31 -15.82
C GLY A 61 -9.11 -1.18 -14.42
N GLN A 62 -10.44 -1.11 -14.34
CA GLN A 62 -11.17 -1.32 -13.10
C GLN A 62 -10.89 -2.77 -12.64
N LEU A 63 -9.92 -2.93 -11.73
CA LEU A 63 -9.49 -4.23 -11.22
C LEU A 63 -9.86 -4.34 -9.74
N GLY A 64 -10.93 -5.10 -9.46
CA GLY A 64 -11.30 -5.57 -8.12
C GLY A 64 -12.61 -5.00 -7.59
N GLN A 65 -13.35 -5.79 -6.81
CA GLN A 65 -14.60 -5.42 -6.13
C GLN A 65 -14.37 -4.43 -4.96
N GLY A 66 -13.63 -3.36 -5.22
CA GLY A 66 -13.57 -2.15 -4.40
C GLY A 66 -13.96 -1.00 -5.31
N GLU A 67 -15.02 -0.28 -4.96
CA GLU A 67 -15.45 0.91 -5.70
C GLU A 67 -14.40 2.01 -5.46
N GLY A 68 -13.38 2.05 -6.30
CA GLY A 68 -12.32 3.06 -6.29
C GLY A 68 -12.04 3.53 -7.71
N VAL A 69 -11.69 4.81 -7.86
CA VAL A 69 -11.14 5.34 -9.11
C VAL A 69 -9.62 5.22 -9.02
N TYR A 70 -9.00 4.59 -10.02
CA TYR A 70 -7.57 4.31 -10.01
C TYR A 70 -6.85 5.12 -11.09
N TYR A 71 -5.78 5.80 -10.70
CA TYR A 71 -4.87 6.47 -11.63
C TYR A 71 -3.48 5.84 -11.50
N PHE A 72 -2.84 5.61 -12.64
CA PHE A 72 -1.51 5.01 -12.74
C PHE A 72 -0.62 5.91 -13.58
N GLY A 73 0.55 6.25 -13.05
CA GLY A 73 1.45 7.14 -13.78
C GLY A 73 2.80 7.33 -13.12
N SER A 74 3.49 8.38 -13.55
CA SER A 74 4.81 8.75 -13.04
C SER A 74 4.72 10.04 -12.24
N LEU A 75 5.36 10.08 -11.08
CA LEU A 75 5.38 11.28 -10.24
C LEU A 75 6.27 12.35 -10.86
N THR A 76 5.70 13.50 -11.20
CA THR A 76 6.44 14.62 -11.79
C THR A 76 6.74 15.72 -10.77
N SER A 77 5.84 15.96 -9.82
CA SER A 77 6.05 16.94 -8.76
C SER A 77 5.37 16.51 -7.45
N ILE A 78 5.94 16.99 -6.35
CA ILE A 78 5.40 16.90 -4.99
C ILE A 78 5.45 18.30 -4.41
N ASP A 79 4.33 18.77 -3.89
CA ASP A 79 4.26 19.98 -3.07
C ASP A 79 3.67 19.64 -1.69
N SER A 80 4.55 19.44 -0.72
CA SER A 80 4.16 19.15 0.66
C SER A 80 3.50 20.33 1.37
N SER A 81 3.68 21.57 0.89
CA SER A 81 3.10 22.75 1.53
C SER A 81 1.60 22.87 1.26
N THR A 82 1.17 22.39 0.08
CA THR A 82 -0.24 22.37 -0.35
C THR A 82 -0.86 20.97 -0.28
N GLY A 83 -0.08 19.94 0.05
CA GLY A 83 -0.56 18.57 0.15
C GLY A 83 -0.89 17.95 -1.22
N GLN A 84 -0.14 18.33 -2.25
CA GLN A 84 -0.43 18.02 -3.65
C GLN A 84 0.63 17.12 -4.30
N PHE A 85 0.15 16.20 -5.14
CA PHE A 85 0.94 15.40 -6.07
C PHE A 85 0.62 15.81 -7.50
N VAL A 86 1.63 15.85 -8.37
CA VAL A 86 1.41 15.92 -9.81
C VAL A 86 1.89 14.61 -10.42
N VAL A 87 0.97 13.93 -11.11
CA VAL A 87 1.23 12.63 -11.72
C VAL A 87 0.99 12.75 -13.22
N ASN A 88 2.00 12.38 -14.01
CA ASN A 88 1.85 12.19 -15.43
C ASN A 88 1.12 10.86 -15.67
N THR A 89 -0.13 10.92 -16.11
CA THR A 89 -1.01 9.76 -16.30
C THR A 89 -1.72 9.85 -17.64
N GLU A 90 -2.18 8.72 -18.13
CA GLU A 90 -3.07 8.67 -19.30
C GLU A 90 -4.47 9.16 -18.91
N VAL A 91 -5.03 10.06 -19.70
CA VAL A 91 -6.37 10.62 -19.55
C VAL A 91 -7.14 10.51 -20.88
N PRO A 92 -8.48 10.42 -20.84
CA PRO A 92 -9.29 10.45 -22.06
C PRO A 92 -9.13 11.76 -22.82
N GLY A 93 -8.74 11.69 -24.10
CA GLY A 93 -8.62 12.83 -25.00
C GLY A 93 -9.58 12.72 -26.20
N LEU A 94 -9.80 13.84 -26.88
CA LEU A 94 -10.72 13.91 -28.03
C LEU A 94 -10.32 13.00 -29.20
N LEU A 95 -9.03 12.70 -29.34
CA LEU A 95 -8.47 11.86 -30.41
C LEU A 95 -8.03 10.47 -29.91
N GLY A 96 -8.44 10.10 -28.69
CA GLY A 96 -7.94 8.92 -27.99
C GLY A 96 -7.17 9.30 -26.72
N PRO A 97 -6.61 8.30 -26.01
CA PRO A 97 -5.91 8.54 -24.76
C PRO A 97 -4.67 9.43 -24.95
N GLN A 98 -4.45 10.36 -24.02
CA GLN A 98 -3.33 11.29 -24.02
C GLN A 98 -2.67 11.31 -22.65
N SER A 99 -1.35 11.55 -22.60
CA SER A 99 -0.64 11.77 -21.35
C SER A 99 -0.83 13.22 -20.91
N ALA A 100 -1.19 13.42 -19.64
CA ALA A 100 -1.32 14.74 -19.02
C ALA A 100 -0.80 14.71 -17.58
N ASP A 101 -0.31 15.86 -17.12
CA ASP A 101 0.01 16.08 -15.73
C ASP A 101 -1.27 16.42 -14.96
N VAL A 102 -1.66 15.53 -14.05
CA VAL A 102 -2.86 15.67 -13.23
C VAL A 102 -2.46 15.95 -11.79
N ALA A 103 -3.01 17.02 -11.23
CA ALA A 103 -2.80 17.38 -9.83
C ALA A 103 -3.82 16.67 -8.92
N PHE A 104 -3.31 16.03 -7.88
CA PHE A 104 -4.08 15.32 -6.86
C PHE A 104 -3.82 15.96 -5.50
N ASN A 105 -4.86 16.48 -4.87
CA ASN A 105 -4.80 16.98 -3.51
C ASN A 105 -5.16 15.87 -2.53
N THR A 106 -4.42 15.78 -1.42
CA THR A 106 -4.71 14.83 -0.35
C THR A 106 -5.38 15.50 0.83
N SER A 107 -6.23 14.75 1.51
CA SER A 107 -6.87 15.16 2.76
C SER A 107 -6.14 14.52 3.94
N ALA A 108 -6.52 14.88 5.17
CA ALA A 108 -5.91 14.30 6.37
C ALA A 108 -6.12 12.79 6.50
N GLY A 109 -7.22 12.26 5.96
CA GLY A 109 -7.53 10.83 5.97
C GLY A 109 -6.83 10.03 4.86
N THR A 110 -6.10 10.68 3.96
CA THR A 110 -5.40 9.99 2.88
C THR A 110 -4.24 9.16 3.45
N THR A 111 -4.17 7.92 3.02
CA THR A 111 -3.03 7.04 3.33
C THR A 111 -1.99 7.10 2.22
N MET A 112 -0.73 6.95 2.58
CA MET A 112 0.41 7.01 1.68
C MET A 112 1.31 5.81 1.92
N SER A 113 1.51 4.96 0.92
CA SER A 113 2.48 3.87 0.97
C SER A 113 3.69 4.20 0.12
N ILE A 114 4.88 4.08 0.70
CA ILE A 114 6.14 4.36 0.03
C ILE A 114 6.95 3.06 -0.02
N CYS A 115 7.22 2.59 -1.23
CA CYS A 115 7.89 1.31 -1.45
C CYS A 115 9.30 1.52 -1.98
N PHE A 116 10.29 0.95 -1.27
CA PHE A 116 11.69 0.93 -1.68
C PHE A 116 12.09 -0.47 -2.10
N LYS A 117 12.81 -0.58 -3.22
CA LYS A 117 13.43 -1.82 -3.73
C LYS A 117 12.47 -2.92 -4.21
N SER A 118 11.25 -3.02 -3.68
CA SER A 118 10.24 -3.99 -4.14
C SER A 118 8.81 -3.54 -3.87
N LEU A 119 7.85 -4.09 -4.63
CA LEU A 119 6.41 -3.82 -4.48
C LEU A 119 5.82 -4.24 -3.12
N ASN A 120 6.49 -5.12 -2.39
CA ASN A 120 5.95 -5.75 -1.17
C ASN A 120 6.60 -5.22 0.11
N ALA A 121 7.60 -4.34 -0.01
CA ALA A 121 8.30 -3.72 1.12
C ALA A 121 7.97 -2.22 1.13
N CYS A 122 6.78 -1.90 1.63
CA CYS A 122 6.24 -0.56 1.68
C CYS A 122 6.02 -0.12 3.12
N ASP A 123 6.41 1.11 3.43
CA ASP A 123 6.04 1.78 4.67
C ASP A 123 4.76 2.59 4.41
N THR A 124 3.75 2.45 5.27
CA THR A 124 2.46 3.15 5.14
C THR A 124 2.33 4.21 6.21
N TYR A 125 1.91 5.40 5.79
CA TYR A 125 1.74 6.60 6.62
C TYR A 125 0.38 7.25 6.36
N PHE A 126 -0.11 8.02 7.31
CA PHE A 126 -1.15 9.02 7.04
C PHE A 126 -0.50 10.34 6.61
N THR A 127 -1.13 11.03 5.67
CA THR A 127 -0.65 12.33 5.13
C THR A 127 -0.61 13.42 6.20
N ASP A 128 -1.55 13.45 7.14
CA ASP A 128 -1.62 14.43 8.24
C ASP A 128 -0.62 14.21 9.38
N GLN A 129 -0.07 13.00 9.49
CA GLN A 129 0.88 12.63 10.54
C GLN A 129 2.32 12.80 10.06
N ASP A 130 2.77 11.87 9.21
CA ASP A 130 4.19 11.73 8.86
C ASP A 130 4.44 11.45 7.38
N GLY A 131 3.40 11.21 6.56
CA GLY A 131 3.57 10.86 5.14
C GLY A 131 4.36 11.91 4.35
N TRP A 132 4.04 13.19 4.53
CA TRP A 132 4.77 14.28 3.87
C TRP A 132 6.21 14.43 4.35
N LYS A 133 6.47 14.19 5.65
CA LYS A 133 7.83 14.21 6.20
C LYS A 133 8.66 13.07 5.64
N ALA A 134 8.07 11.86 5.56
CA ALA A 134 8.70 10.70 4.97
C ALA A 134 9.11 11.02 3.52
N LEU A 135 8.20 11.53 2.68
CA LEU A 135 8.52 11.93 1.30
C LEU A 135 9.62 12.99 1.19
N ASN A 136 9.56 14.05 1.98
CA ASN A 136 10.56 15.11 1.93
C ASN A 136 11.95 14.59 2.32
N ASN A 137 12.04 13.70 3.31
CA ASN A 137 13.29 13.06 3.69
C ASN A 137 13.87 12.24 2.53
N LEU A 138 13.03 11.61 1.73
CA LEU A 138 13.46 10.79 0.60
C LEU A 138 13.93 11.63 -0.59
N GLN A 139 13.31 12.80 -0.80
CA GLN A 139 13.78 13.78 -1.78
C GLN A 139 15.15 14.36 -1.43
N SER A 140 15.55 14.35 -0.16
CA SER A 140 16.89 14.78 0.25
C SER A 140 18.00 13.80 -0.15
N ILE A 141 17.64 12.55 -0.48
CA ILE A 141 18.58 11.51 -0.91
C ILE A 141 18.70 11.59 -2.44
N SER A 142 19.85 12.06 -2.94
CA SER A 142 20.05 12.38 -4.37
C SER A 142 19.73 11.23 -5.33
N SER A 143 20.06 9.99 -4.97
CA SER A 143 19.76 8.81 -5.78
C SER A 143 18.27 8.51 -5.89
N LEU A 144 17.48 8.80 -4.84
CA LEU A 144 16.04 8.61 -4.82
C LEU A 144 15.29 9.80 -5.42
N ALA A 145 15.85 11.01 -5.27
CA ALA A 145 15.35 12.21 -5.93
C ALA A 145 15.40 12.08 -7.45
N ALA A 146 16.50 11.53 -7.99
CA ALA A 146 16.68 11.33 -9.43
C ALA A 146 16.01 10.06 -9.99
N ALA A 147 15.61 9.12 -9.14
CA ALA A 147 14.98 7.87 -9.59
C ALA A 147 13.61 8.11 -10.23
N GLU A 148 13.24 7.27 -11.20
CA GLU A 148 11.86 7.17 -11.67
C GLU A 148 10.95 6.75 -10.50
N LYS A 149 9.78 7.40 -10.42
CA LYS A 149 8.80 7.20 -9.35
C LYS A 149 7.47 6.83 -10.00
N ARG A 150 7.02 5.60 -9.79
CA ARG A 150 5.69 5.17 -10.26
C ARG A 150 4.67 5.37 -9.16
N VAL A 151 3.49 5.82 -9.53
CA VAL A 151 2.44 6.19 -8.59
C VAL A 151 1.14 5.51 -8.94
N ILE A 152 0.46 5.03 -7.91
CA ILE A 152 -0.93 4.61 -7.95
C ILE A 152 -1.70 5.57 -7.05
N VAL A 153 -2.72 6.22 -7.58
CA VAL A 153 -3.64 7.05 -6.81
C VAL A 153 -4.99 6.36 -6.80
N ILE A 154 -5.56 6.17 -5.60
CA ILE A 154 -6.89 5.60 -5.39
C ILE A 154 -7.77 6.73 -4.84
N GLY A 155 -8.79 7.08 -5.62
CA GLY A 155 -9.82 8.05 -5.25
C GLY A 155 -11.12 7.37 -4.83
N ASN A 156 -11.87 8.06 -3.97
CA ASN A 156 -13.26 7.72 -3.68
C ASN A 156 -14.11 8.05 -4.91
N PRO A 157 -14.92 7.11 -5.44
CA PRO A 157 -15.70 7.31 -6.66
C PRO A 157 -16.88 8.28 -6.48
N GLU A 158 -17.36 8.46 -5.25
CA GLU A 158 -18.47 9.36 -4.92
C GLU A 158 -17.98 10.80 -4.71
N THR A 159 -16.86 10.98 -4.01
CA THR A 159 -16.36 12.31 -3.61
C THR A 159 -15.21 12.82 -4.47
N SER A 160 -14.60 11.96 -5.30
CA SER A 160 -13.34 12.23 -6.02
C SER A 160 -12.15 12.59 -5.11
N GLU A 161 -12.27 12.39 -3.80
CA GLU A 161 -11.18 12.62 -2.85
C GLU A 161 -10.15 11.49 -2.92
N VAL A 162 -8.87 11.83 -2.74
CA VAL A 162 -7.80 10.83 -2.69
C VAL A 162 -7.87 10.07 -1.36
N VAL A 163 -8.02 8.74 -1.44
CA VAL A 163 -8.07 7.84 -0.27
C VAL A 163 -6.72 7.22 0.00
N HIS A 164 -5.99 6.86 -1.07
CA HIS A 164 -4.69 6.22 -0.96
C HIS A 164 -3.75 6.65 -2.08
N VAL A 165 -2.47 6.79 -1.77
CA VAL A 165 -1.40 6.98 -2.74
C VAL A 165 -0.31 5.96 -2.48
N GLN A 166 0.10 5.21 -3.49
CA GLN A 166 1.25 4.31 -3.42
C GLN A 166 2.34 4.81 -4.35
N ILE A 167 3.55 5.00 -3.82
CA ILE A 167 4.71 5.54 -4.54
C ILE A 167 5.82 4.50 -4.54
N LEU A 168 6.26 4.11 -5.73
CA LEU A 168 7.34 3.15 -5.96
C LEU A 168 8.59 3.86 -6.46
N TYR A 169 9.71 3.68 -5.75
CA TYR A 169 11.01 4.21 -6.14
C TYR A 169 11.88 3.16 -6.84
N GLY A 170 12.50 3.54 -7.96
CA GLY A 170 13.63 2.82 -8.55
C GLY A 170 13.26 1.54 -9.30
N VAL A 171 12.31 1.65 -10.24
CA VAL A 171 11.95 0.58 -11.18
C VAL A 171 12.95 0.53 -12.33
#